data_AF-A0A2E7HN55-F1
#
_entry.id   AF-A0A2E7HN55-F1
#
_cell.length_a   1.000
_cell.length_b   1.000
_cell.length_c   1.000
_cell.angle_alpha   90.00
_cell.angle_beta   90.00
_cell.angle_gamma   90.00
#
_symmetry.space_group_name_H-M   'P 1'
#
loop_
_entity.id
_entity.type
_entity.pdbx_description
1 polymer ?
#
loop_
_entity_poly.entity_id
_entity_poly.type
_entity_poly.pdbx_seq_one_letter_code
_entity_poly.pdbx_strand_id
1 'polypeptide(L)'
;MKVGPKWFPLCKKKCDAQIIRYENSVKESLSLLKKLFPRYACFVATPHETTKDLVRAIHLLSRQLDDDPYADLFWGILSGYDADNALLTARKNKPLIIRNSLACTEIALDR
;
A
#
# COMPACT_ATOMS: atom_id res chain seq x y z
N MET A 1 -2.70 25.17 -0.61
CA MET A 1 -2.37 24.23 0.49
C MET A 1 -3.33 23.05 0.46
N LYS A 2 -2.96 21.93 -0.18
CA LYS A 2 -3.75 20.68 -0.04
C LYS A 2 -3.48 20.14 1.36
N VAL A 3 -4.50 20.21 2.22
CA VAL A 3 -4.46 19.68 3.60
C VAL A 3 -4.03 18.22 3.50
N GLY A 4 -2.83 17.90 3.99
CA GLY A 4 -2.30 16.54 3.97
C GLY A 4 -3.32 15.62 4.66
N PRO A 5 -3.74 14.53 4.01
CA PRO A 5 -4.91 13.82 4.51
C PRO A 5 -4.58 13.11 5.84
N LYS A 6 -5.57 12.99 6.74
CA LYS A 6 -5.48 12.69 8.20
C LYS A 6 -4.77 11.37 8.63
N TRP A 7 -4.07 10.71 7.72
CA TRP A 7 -3.46 9.38 7.88
C TRP A 7 -2.05 9.38 8.47
N PHE A 8 -1.34 10.51 8.37
CA PHE A 8 0.04 10.67 8.83
C PHE A 8 0.36 10.10 10.23
N PRO A 9 -0.52 10.25 11.24
CA PRO A 9 -0.18 9.80 12.60
C PRO A 9 -0.21 8.29 12.80
N LEU A 10 -0.89 7.53 11.93
CA LEU A 10 -1.22 6.13 12.22
C LEU A 10 -0.12 5.15 11.80
N CYS A 11 0.43 5.30 10.60
CA CYS A 11 1.50 4.41 10.10
C CYS A 11 2.75 4.46 10.99
N LYS A 12 3.07 5.64 11.53
CA LYS A 12 4.19 5.84 12.45
C LYS A 12 4.00 5.12 13.79
N LYS A 13 2.75 5.02 14.28
CA LYS A 13 2.46 4.48 15.61
C LYS A 13 2.40 2.96 15.67
N LYS A 14 2.07 2.29 14.55
CA LYS A 14 1.85 0.83 14.53
C LYS A 14 3.04 0.04 14.01
N CYS A 15 3.83 0.61 13.09
CA CYS A 15 4.85 -0.14 12.35
C CYS A 15 6.22 0.56 12.28
N ASP A 16 6.46 1.63 13.05
CA ASP A 16 7.64 2.51 12.93
C ASP A 16 8.02 2.82 11.47
N ALA A 17 6.98 3.02 10.64
CA ALA A 17 7.13 3.09 9.21
C ALA A 17 7.61 4.49 8.78
N GLN A 18 8.55 4.52 7.84
CA GLN A 18 8.95 5.75 7.18
C GLN A 18 7.88 6.18 6.16
N ILE A 19 7.51 7.46 6.21
CA ILE A 19 6.47 8.01 5.34
C ILE A 19 7.15 8.71 4.15
N ILE A 20 6.91 8.19 2.95
CA ILE A 20 7.36 8.80 1.70
C ILE A 20 6.15 9.46 1.05
N ARG A 21 6.31 10.73 0.65
CA ARG A 21 5.29 11.49 -0.10
C ARG A 21 5.74 11.59 -1.54
N TYR A 22 4.82 11.34 -2.45
CA TYR A 22 4.96 11.63 -3.87
C TYR A 22 3.77 12.48 -4.31
N GLU A 23 3.95 13.31 -5.34
CA GLU A 23 2.90 14.22 -5.79
C GLU A 23 2.26 13.74 -7.10
N ASN A 24 3.07 13.43 -8.10
CA ASN A 24 2.58 13.15 -9.45
C ASN A 24 2.70 11.66 -9.80
N SER A 25 3.75 11.00 -9.32
CA SER A 25 3.97 9.59 -9.61
C SER A 25 4.65 8.84 -8.47
N VAL A 26 4.22 7.59 -8.25
CA VAL A 26 4.88 6.67 -7.32
C VAL A 26 6.35 6.48 -7.67
N LYS A 27 6.75 6.67 -8.93
CA LYS A 27 8.15 6.59 -9.38
C LYS A 27 9.08 7.56 -8.66
N GLU A 28 8.57 8.69 -8.19
CA GLU A 28 9.34 9.66 -7.40
C GLU A 28 9.90 9.02 -6.11
N SER A 29 9.17 8.05 -5.55
CA SER A 29 9.58 7.33 -4.34
C SER A 29 10.71 6.31 -4.56
N LEU A 30 11.05 5.97 -5.81
CA LEU A 30 12.02 4.91 -6.12
C LEU A 30 13.39 5.16 -5.48
N SER A 31 13.91 6.38 -5.59
CA SER A 31 15.23 6.72 -5.06
C SER A 31 15.33 6.56 -3.54
N LEU A 32 14.24 6.83 -2.81
CA LEU A 32 14.15 6.62 -1.37
C LEU A 32 13.92 5.15 -1.03
N LEU A 33 13.08 4.45 -1.80
CA LEU A 33 12.83 3.02 -1.60
C LEU A 33 14.10 2.18 -1.81
N LYS A 34 14.95 2.53 -2.78
CA LYS A 34 16.28 1.92 -2.95
C LYS A 34 17.17 2.07 -1.73
N LYS A 35 17.18 3.27 -1.12
CA LYS A 35 18.01 3.56 0.06
C LYS A 35 17.52 2.85 1.32
N LEU A 36 16.21 2.74 1.48
CA LEU A 36 15.59 2.12 2.65
C LEU A 36 15.50 0.60 2.53
N PHE A 37 15.42 0.09 1.30
CA PHE A 37 15.25 -1.31 0.96
C PHE A 37 14.24 -2.07 1.86
N PRO A 38 12.98 -1.58 1.95
CA PRO A 38 12.03 -2.12 2.92
C PRO A 38 11.43 -3.45 2.45
N ARG A 39 11.27 -4.40 3.38
CA ARG A 39 10.58 -5.68 3.11
C ARG A 39 9.08 -5.51 2.85
N TYR A 40 8.45 -4.49 3.46
CA TYR A 40 7.02 -4.21 3.34
C TYR A 40 6.77 -2.75 2.98
N ALA A 41 5.88 -2.49 2.03
CA ALA A 41 5.41 -1.16 1.70
C ALA A 41 3.88 -1.09 1.63
N CYS A 42 3.31 0.03 2.05
CA CYS A 42 1.88 0.29 1.92
C CYS A 42 1.69 1.57 1.13
N PHE A 43 1.01 1.46 -0.01
CA PHE A 43 0.64 2.60 -0.84
C PHE A 43 -0.75 3.07 -0.44
N VAL A 44 -0.93 4.36 -0.20
CA VAL A 44 -2.23 4.92 0.16
C VAL A 44 -2.76 5.67 -1.06
N ALA A 45 -3.93 5.26 -1.54
CA ALA A 45 -4.56 5.86 -2.71
C ALA A 45 -6.08 5.91 -2.52
N THR A 46 -6.73 6.90 -3.12
CA THR A 46 -8.20 6.94 -3.18
C THR A 46 -8.73 5.87 -4.15
N PRO A 47 -10.03 5.51 -4.08
CA PRO A 47 -10.61 4.55 -5.01
C PRO A 47 -10.48 4.99 -6.48
N HIS A 48 -10.56 6.30 -6.73
CA HIS A 48 -10.41 6.87 -8.07
C HIS A 48 -8.96 6.79 -8.58
N GLU A 49 -7.97 6.90 -7.69
CA GLU A 49 -6.55 6.77 -8.04
C GLU A 49 -6.10 5.31 -8.16
N THR A 50 -6.86 4.36 -7.59
CA THR A 50 -6.55 2.92 -7.61
C THR A 50 -6.88 2.31 -8.98
N THR A 51 -6.19 2.79 -10.01
CA THR A 51 -6.35 2.36 -11.40
C THR A 51 -5.39 1.21 -11.74
N LYS A 52 -5.64 0.55 -12.87
CA LYS A 52 -4.72 -0.48 -13.41
C LYS A 52 -3.32 0.09 -13.65
N ASP A 53 -3.22 1.35 -14.07
CA ASP A 53 -1.94 2.01 -14.32
C ASP A 53 -1.15 2.26 -13.04
N LEU A 54 -1.82 2.62 -11.94
CA LEU A 54 -1.19 2.73 -10.63
C LEU A 54 -0.63 1.37 -10.18
N VAL A 55 -1.44 0.32 -10.27
CA VAL A 55 -1.05 -1.05 -9.91
C VAL A 55 0.15 -1.50 -10.74
N ARG A 56 0.13 -1.22 -12.06
CA ARG A 56 1.26 -1.51 -12.96
C ARG A 56 2.51 -0.74 -12.58
N ALA A 57 2.39 0.54 -12.26
CA ALA A 57 3.50 1.37 -11.85
C ALA A 57 4.15 0.85 -10.55
N ILE A 58 3.34 0.45 -9.57
CA ILE A 58 3.84 -0.15 -8.32
C ILE A 58 4.52 -1.50 -8.60
N HIS A 59 3.92 -2.35 -9.44
CA HIS A 59 4.47 -3.67 -9.78
C HIS A 59 5.81 -3.59 -10.52
N LEU A 60 6.00 -2.57 -11.37
CA LEU A 60 7.28 -2.29 -12.01
C LEU A 60 8.27 -1.73 -11.00
N LEU A 61 7.85 -0.75 -10.20
CA LEU A 61 8.69 -0.13 -9.18
C LEU A 61 9.25 -1.16 -8.19
N SER A 62 8.46 -2.18 -7.80
CA SER A 62 8.89 -3.21 -6.85
C SER A 62 10.02 -4.12 -7.35
N ARG A 63 10.34 -4.10 -8.65
CA ARG A 63 11.42 -4.87 -9.30
C ARG A 63 12.57 -3.99 -9.76
N GLN A 64 12.53 -2.73 -9.36
CA GLN A 64 13.54 -1.76 -9.71
C GLN A 64 14.33 -1.36 -8.48
N LEU A 65 14.17 -2.03 -7.33
CA LEU A 65 14.90 -1.66 -6.12
C LEU A 65 16.35 -2.10 -6.21
N ASP A 66 16.63 -3.25 -6.80
CA ASP A 66 17.97 -3.68 -7.22
C ASP A 66 18.03 -4.05 -8.72
N ASP A 67 19.08 -4.80 -9.10
CA ASP A 67 19.38 -5.16 -10.49
C ASP A 67 18.87 -6.58 -10.85
N ASP A 68 18.13 -7.23 -9.95
CA ASP A 68 17.56 -8.55 -10.18
C ASP A 68 16.13 -8.47 -10.77
N PRO A 69 15.61 -9.55 -11.39
CA PRO A 69 14.30 -9.51 -12.06
C PRO A 69 13.10 -9.73 -11.10
N TYR A 70 13.36 -10.01 -9.83
CA TYR A 70 12.36 -10.37 -8.82
C TYR A 70 11.81 -9.12 -8.12
N ALA A 71 10.71 -9.32 -7.39
CA ALA A 71 10.12 -8.25 -6.61
C ALA A 71 10.74 -8.22 -5.22
N ASP A 72 11.30 -7.08 -4.85
CA ASP A 72 12.11 -6.89 -3.64
C ASP A 72 11.27 -6.56 -2.39
N LEU A 73 9.99 -6.25 -2.60
CA LEU A 73 9.10 -5.74 -1.56
C LEU A 73 7.71 -6.39 -1.63
N PHE A 74 7.17 -6.74 -0.47
CA PHE A 74 5.76 -7.06 -0.32
C PHE A 74 4.96 -5.78 -0.23
N TRP A 75 3.89 -5.66 -1.01
CA TRP A 75 3.08 -4.45 -1.02
C TRP A 75 1.59 -4.70 -1.05
N GLY A 76 0.86 -3.68 -0.58
CA GLY A 76 -0.56 -3.55 -0.74
C GLY A 76 -0.96 -2.09 -0.90
N ILE A 77 -2.16 -1.87 -1.46
CA ILE A 77 -2.77 -0.56 -1.55
C ILE A 77 -3.83 -0.46 -0.46
N LEU A 78 -3.68 0.52 0.43
CA LEU A 78 -4.72 0.90 1.37
C LEU A 78 -5.62 1.94 0.70
N SER A 79 -6.86 1.54 0.42
CA SER A 79 -7.91 2.40 -0.07
C SER A 79 -9.21 2.20 0.72
N GLY A 80 -10.12 3.15 0.62
CA GLY A 80 -11.43 3.13 1.27
C GLY A 80 -12.33 4.15 0.61
N TYR A 81 -13.65 4.02 0.82
CA TYR A 81 -14.64 4.94 0.23
C TYR A 81 -14.30 6.41 0.48
N ASP A 82 -13.87 6.71 1.71
CA ASP A 82 -13.34 8.00 2.12
C ASP A 82 -12.11 7.80 3.02
N ALA A 83 -11.58 8.94 3.49
CA ALA A 83 -10.37 8.94 4.27
C ALA A 83 -10.51 8.38 5.69
N ASP A 84 -11.70 8.45 6.27
CA ASP A 84 -11.92 7.93 7.60
C ASP A 84 -12.16 6.41 7.54
N ASN A 85 -12.76 5.91 6.46
CA ASN A 85 -13.01 4.50 6.19
C ASN A 85 -11.72 3.68 6.06
N ALA A 86 -10.78 4.09 5.19
CA ALA A 86 -9.52 3.33 5.12
C ALA A 86 -8.73 3.42 6.43
N LEU A 87 -8.94 4.49 7.23
CA LEU A 87 -8.23 4.68 8.49
C LEU A 87 -8.80 3.75 9.56
N LEU A 88 -10.12 3.54 9.55
CA LEU A 88 -10.80 2.54 10.37
C LEU A 88 -10.22 1.15 10.12
N THR A 89 -9.99 0.78 8.85
CA THR A 89 -9.37 -0.50 8.47
C THR A 89 -7.95 -0.62 9.03
N ALA A 90 -7.10 0.40 8.83
CA ALA A 90 -5.72 0.38 9.31
C ALA A 90 -5.61 0.34 10.85
N ARG A 91 -6.58 0.94 11.57
CA ARG A 91 -6.64 0.97 13.04
C ARG A 91 -7.01 -0.36 13.68
N LYS A 92 -7.62 -1.31 12.95
CA LYS A 92 -8.00 -2.60 13.53
C LYS A 92 -6.75 -3.37 13.95
N ASN A 93 -6.66 -3.70 15.24
CA ASN A 93 -5.62 -4.58 15.80
C ASN A 93 -6.06 -6.04 15.93
N LYS A 94 -7.35 -6.32 15.72
CA LYS A 94 -7.86 -7.69 15.64
C LYS A 94 -7.85 -8.12 14.17
N PRO A 95 -7.50 -9.38 13.87
CA PRO A 95 -7.59 -9.92 12.52
C PRO A 95 -8.97 -9.66 11.91
N LEU A 96 -9.01 -9.25 10.65
CA LEU A 96 -10.26 -9.19 9.89
C LEU A 96 -10.60 -10.61 9.46
N ILE A 97 -11.75 -11.11 9.91
CA ILE A 97 -12.23 -12.45 9.56
C ILE A 97 -13.05 -12.32 8.28
N ILE A 98 -12.53 -12.88 7.18
CA ILE A 98 -13.25 -13.00 5.93
C ILE A 98 -14.20 -14.18 6.07
N ARG A 99 -15.51 -13.91 6.15
CA ARG A 99 -16.55 -14.97 6.21
C ARG A 99 -17.05 -15.39 4.83
N ASN A 100 -17.13 -14.42 3.92
CA ASN A 100 -17.59 -14.62 2.56
C ASN A 100 -16.56 -14.00 1.62
N SER A 101 -16.20 -14.71 0.55
CA SER A 101 -15.33 -14.22 -0.52
C SER A 101 -15.92 -14.60 -1.86
N LEU A 102 -15.81 -13.69 -2.83
CA LEU A 102 -16.08 -13.97 -4.24
C LEU A 102 -14.74 -13.95 -4.96
N ALA A 103 -14.35 -15.08 -5.53
CA ALA A 103 -13.08 -15.22 -6.23
C ALA A 103 -13.28 -16.00 -7.52
N CYS A 104 -12.58 -15.61 -8.58
CA CYS A 104 -12.56 -16.34 -9.85
C CYS A 104 -11.64 -17.57 -9.82
N THR A 105 -10.94 -17.80 -8.71
CA THR A 105 -10.03 -18.93 -8.47
C THR A 105 -10.22 -19.36 -7.03
N GLU A 106 -10.11 -20.66 -6.75
CA GLU A 106 -10.35 -21.16 -5.40
C GLU A 106 -9.42 -20.48 -4.38
N ILE A 107 -10.04 -19.98 -3.31
CA ILE A 107 -9.32 -19.54 -2.13
C ILE A 107 -9.42 -20.67 -1.13
N ALA A 108 -8.29 -21.20 -0.69
CA ALA A 108 -8.24 -22.11 0.46
C ALA A 108 -8.65 -21.31 1.71
N LEU A 109 -9.94 -21.31 2.00
CA LEU A 109 -10.45 -20.95 3.31
C LEU A 109 -10.45 -22.25 4.12
N ASP A 110 -9.57 -22.34 5.12
CA ASP A 110 -9.63 -23.42 6.10
C ASP A 110 -11.07 -23.47 6.64
N ARG A 111 -11.72 -24.62 6.45
CA ARG A 111 -13.10 -24.85 6.87
C ARG A 111 -13.21 -24.94 8.39
#